data_AF-A0A538AA00-F1
#
_entry.id   AF-A0A538AA00-F1
#
_cell.length_a   1.000
_cell.length_b   1.000
_cell.length_c   1.000
_cell.angle_alpha   90.00
_cell.angle_beta   90.00
_cell.angle_gamma   90.00
#
_symmetry.space_group_name_H-M   'P 1'
#
loop_
_entity.id
_entity.type
_entity.pdbx_description
1 polymer ?
#
loop_
_entity_poly.entity_id
_entity_poly.type
_entity_poly.pdbx_seq_one_letter_code
_entity_poly.pdbx_strand_id
1 'polypeptide(L)'
;MRRIVIAITTLALAAAAAGTPPRAAADSIGQQLGQAKSDKATADTALHKVQAQLDELMARYAQARSDLALATRDALTVQQAQFTLTQELATAQAELDRRAADAYELGPGVSLALFLGSQSPSDFASAQVYAAHALNVGSEQIATVQTLRASLTQLSNDLAAREAAVQQTVARLQVLAAGVSAQLDQAQALADAAGVKVANLEQQKAELEAQQAALAASLADYLRNLNGGCQSGPVHDLIVADFPADQVSMAVFVATRESNCRPNAYNPTEVPPYGHAEGVFQILYPGIWNAWAPKCGHGGDDPYDATANVAVAACMQAADGWAPWGL
;
A
#
# COMPACT_ATOMS: atom_id res chain seq x y z
N MET A 1 10.92 21.69 -37.91
CA MET A 1 12.29 21.86 -38.45
C MET A 1 13.10 20.67 -37.95
N ARG A 2 13.42 19.66 -38.78
CA ARG A 2 14.65 19.58 -39.62
C ARG A 2 15.89 19.92 -38.76
N ARG A 3 16.93 19.08 -38.60
CA ARG A 3 17.41 17.90 -39.34
C ARG A 3 18.81 17.52 -38.76
N ILE A 4 19.34 16.32 -39.07
CA ILE A 4 20.79 15.98 -39.22
C ILE A 4 21.55 15.64 -37.90
N VAL A 5 22.36 14.57 -37.72
CA VAL A 5 23.07 13.61 -38.60
C VAL A 5 23.05 12.20 -37.97
N ILE A 6 22.67 11.16 -38.72
CA ILE A 6 23.12 9.78 -38.50
C ILE A 6 24.31 9.59 -39.45
N ALA A 7 25.50 9.30 -38.91
CA ALA A 7 26.66 8.95 -39.71
C ALA A 7 26.46 7.53 -40.26
N ILE A 8 25.97 7.47 -41.49
CA ILE A 8 25.95 6.29 -42.34
C ILE A 8 27.36 6.17 -42.94
N THR A 9 28.11 5.16 -42.52
CA THR A 9 29.38 4.81 -43.16
C THR A 9 29.06 3.97 -44.40
N THR A 10 29.07 4.63 -45.54
CA THR A 10 28.89 4.08 -46.89
C THR A 10 30.08 3.22 -47.32
N LEU A 11 29.74 2.04 -47.85
CA LEU A 11 30.55 1.20 -48.73
C LEU A 11 31.05 2.01 -49.96
N ALA A 12 32.32 1.88 -50.31
CA ALA A 12 32.82 2.12 -51.66
C ALA A 12 33.85 1.03 -51.99
N LEU A 13 33.41 0.03 -52.77
CA LEU A 13 34.26 -0.96 -53.42
C LEU A 13 34.25 -0.62 -54.92
N ALA A 14 35.39 -0.18 -55.45
CA ALA A 14 35.61 -0.02 -56.89
C ALA A 14 36.88 -0.81 -57.26
N ALA A 15 36.71 -1.69 -58.25
CA ALA A 15 37.67 -2.68 -58.70
C ALA A 15 38.88 -2.08 -59.45
N ALA A 16 40.06 -2.66 -59.27
CA ALA A 16 41.17 -2.56 -60.21
C ALA A 16 41.92 -3.90 -60.28
N ALA A 17 42.10 -4.36 -61.52
CA ALA A 17 42.53 -5.70 -61.89
C ALA A 17 44.04 -5.92 -61.70
N ALA A 18 44.39 -7.04 -61.08
CA ALA A 18 45.65 -7.73 -61.31
C ALA A 18 45.41 -9.23 -61.08
N GLY A 19 45.76 -10.03 -62.08
CA GLY A 19 45.45 -11.45 -62.17
C GLY A 19 45.81 -12.22 -60.91
N THR A 20 44.80 -12.76 -60.26
CA THR A 20 44.89 -13.91 -59.36
C THR A 20 43.86 -14.93 -59.86
N PRO A 21 44.22 -16.22 -59.94
CA PRO A 21 43.32 -17.25 -60.47
C PRO A 21 42.02 -17.25 -59.65
N PRO A 22 40.90 -17.71 -60.23
CA PRO A 22 39.67 -17.85 -59.48
C PRO A 22 39.92 -18.88 -58.39
N ARG A 23 40.26 -18.42 -57.18
CA ARG A 23 39.94 -19.18 -55.98
C ARG A 23 38.43 -19.15 -55.89
N ALA A 24 37.82 -20.06 -56.63
CA ALA A 24 36.59 -20.68 -56.20
C ALA A 24 36.87 -21.21 -54.80
N ALA A 25 36.59 -20.39 -53.79
CA ALA A 25 36.37 -20.86 -52.44
C ALA A 25 35.05 -21.64 -52.52
N ALA A 26 35.13 -22.84 -53.07
CA ALA A 26 34.24 -23.91 -52.69
C ALA A 26 34.59 -24.16 -51.23
N ASP A 27 33.94 -23.43 -50.32
CA ASP A 27 33.83 -23.88 -48.94
C ASP A 27 33.35 -25.32 -49.04
N SER A 28 34.25 -26.25 -48.69
CA SER A 28 33.93 -27.66 -48.83
C SER A 28 32.65 -27.94 -48.05
N ILE A 29 31.81 -28.85 -48.54
CA ILE A 29 30.57 -29.24 -47.85
C ILE A 29 30.84 -29.58 -46.37
N GLY A 30 32.03 -30.11 -46.05
CA GLY A 30 32.47 -30.36 -44.69
C GLY A 30 32.68 -29.10 -43.84
N GLN A 31 33.19 -28.01 -44.44
CA GLN A 31 33.38 -26.72 -43.78
C GLN A 31 32.03 -26.03 -43.53
N GLN A 32 31.11 -26.08 -44.50
CA GLN A 32 29.74 -25.58 -44.33
C GLN A 32 28.97 -26.37 -43.26
N LEU A 33 29.09 -27.71 -43.26
CA LEU A 33 28.49 -28.55 -42.23
C LEU A 33 29.10 -28.31 -40.85
N GLY A 34 30.41 -28.08 -40.77
CA GLY A 34 31.10 -27.71 -39.54
C GLY A 34 30.60 -26.38 -38.97
N GLN A 35 30.46 -25.37 -39.83
CA GLN A 35 29.92 -24.07 -39.44
C GLN A 35 28.49 -24.18 -38.93
N ALA A 36 27.60 -24.85 -39.67
CA ALA A 36 26.20 -25.03 -39.26
C ALA A 36 26.06 -25.77 -37.90
N LYS A 37 26.92 -26.75 -37.62
CA LYS A 37 26.97 -27.43 -36.31
C LYS A 37 27.44 -26.50 -35.19
N SER A 38 28.44 -25.66 -35.47
CA SER A 38 28.93 -24.67 -34.52
C SER A 38 27.86 -23.62 -34.19
N ASP A 39 27.20 -23.08 -35.22
CA ASP A 39 26.15 -22.07 -35.08
C ASP A 39 24.97 -22.61 -34.25
N LYS A 40 24.57 -23.86 -34.52
CA LYS A 40 23.55 -24.54 -33.72
C LYS A 40 23.97 -24.71 -32.26
N ALA A 41 25.20 -25.14 -31.99
CA ALA A 41 25.69 -25.30 -30.61
C ALA A 41 25.74 -23.96 -29.86
N THR A 42 26.11 -22.87 -30.54
CA THR A 42 26.06 -21.51 -30.00
C THR A 42 24.62 -21.08 -29.69
N ALA A 43 23.68 -21.32 -30.60
CA ALA A 43 22.26 -21.03 -30.39
C ALA A 43 21.71 -21.82 -29.19
N ASP A 44 21.92 -23.14 -29.14
CA ASP A 44 21.46 -23.99 -28.02
C ASP A 44 22.01 -23.50 -26.66
N THR A 45 23.30 -23.14 -26.62
CA THR A 45 23.93 -22.59 -25.40
C THR A 45 23.31 -21.25 -24.98
N ALA A 46 23.04 -20.36 -25.94
CA ALA A 46 22.41 -19.06 -25.67
C ALA A 46 20.98 -19.24 -25.14
N LEU A 47 20.19 -20.13 -25.75
CA LEU A 47 18.82 -20.44 -25.31
C LEU A 47 18.82 -21.02 -23.88
N HIS A 48 19.68 -22.00 -23.58
CA HIS A 48 19.77 -22.57 -22.24
C HIS A 48 20.13 -21.54 -21.17
N LYS A 49 21.05 -20.61 -21.50
CA LYS A 49 21.45 -19.54 -20.58
C LYS A 49 20.27 -18.59 -20.29
N VAL A 50 19.60 -18.11 -21.34
CA VAL A 50 18.45 -17.21 -21.18
C VAL A 50 17.33 -17.89 -20.42
N GLN A 51 17.08 -19.17 -20.69
CA GLN A 51 16.04 -19.92 -20.01
C GLN A 51 16.32 -20.05 -18.50
N ALA A 52 17.56 -20.33 -18.09
CA ALA A 52 17.93 -20.35 -16.68
C ALA A 52 17.75 -18.97 -16.00
N GLN A 53 18.09 -17.89 -16.71
CA GLN A 53 17.88 -16.52 -16.21
C GLN A 53 16.40 -16.16 -16.09
N LEU A 54 15.57 -16.66 -17.00
CA LEU A 54 14.12 -16.47 -16.98
C LEU A 54 13.48 -17.24 -15.83
N ASP A 55 13.88 -18.49 -15.61
CA ASP A 55 13.42 -19.30 -14.45
C ASP A 55 13.76 -18.61 -13.12
N GLU A 56 14.98 -18.10 -12.99
CA GLU A 56 15.40 -17.33 -11.80
C GLU A 56 14.57 -16.04 -11.64
N LEU A 57 14.32 -15.32 -12.75
CA LEU A 57 13.52 -14.11 -12.73
C LEU A 57 12.06 -14.40 -12.32
N MET A 58 11.46 -15.47 -12.86
CA MET A 58 10.11 -15.91 -12.48
C MET A 58 10.02 -16.24 -10.98
N ALA A 59 11.02 -16.93 -10.43
CA ALA A 59 11.09 -17.21 -9.00
C ALA A 59 11.17 -15.92 -8.16
N ARG A 60 11.94 -14.93 -8.60
CA ARG A 60 12.03 -13.60 -7.94
C ARG A 60 10.70 -12.84 -8.00
N TYR A 61 9.98 -12.88 -9.11
CA TYR A 61 8.63 -12.29 -9.20
C TYR A 61 7.64 -12.98 -8.26
N ALA A 62 7.66 -14.32 -8.19
CA ALA A 62 6.81 -15.08 -7.28
C ALA A 62 7.09 -14.73 -5.80
N GLN A 63 8.36 -14.65 -5.42
CA GLN A 63 8.77 -14.23 -4.07
C GLN A 63 8.29 -12.81 -3.77
N ALA A 64 8.55 -11.85 -4.65
CA ALA A 64 8.14 -10.46 -4.47
C ALA A 64 6.61 -10.32 -4.32
N ARG A 65 5.83 -11.12 -5.06
CA ARG A 65 4.36 -11.15 -4.90
C ARG A 65 3.95 -11.69 -3.54
N SER A 66 4.60 -12.73 -3.04
CA SER A 66 4.34 -13.28 -1.71
C SER A 66 4.68 -12.28 -0.61
N ASP A 67 5.84 -11.64 -0.70
CA ASP A 67 6.29 -10.62 0.25
C ASP A 67 5.31 -9.44 0.29
N LEU A 68 4.81 -9.03 -0.87
CA LEU A 68 3.85 -7.95 -0.98
C LEU A 68 2.46 -8.32 -0.44
N ALA A 69 2.03 -9.57 -0.60
CA ALA A 69 0.80 -10.07 0.01
C ALA A 69 0.88 -10.09 1.55
N LEU A 70 2.04 -10.45 2.12
CA LEU A 70 2.30 -10.36 3.56
C LEU A 70 2.32 -8.89 4.01
N ALA A 71 3.05 -8.03 3.31
CA ALA A 71 3.13 -6.61 3.62
C ALA A 71 1.74 -5.92 3.57
N THR A 72 0.86 -6.37 2.67
CA THR A 72 -0.53 -5.89 2.59
C THR A 72 -1.34 -6.28 3.82
N ARG A 73 -1.17 -7.49 4.34
CA ARG A 73 -1.81 -7.90 5.61
C ARG A 73 -1.25 -7.11 6.79
N ASP A 74 0.06 -6.92 6.83
CA ASP A 74 0.72 -6.13 7.88
C ASP A 74 0.29 -4.65 7.84
N ALA A 75 0.03 -4.09 6.66
CA ALA A 75 -0.47 -2.72 6.50
C ALA A 75 -1.79 -2.51 7.25
N LEU A 76 -2.70 -3.49 7.23
CA LEU A 76 -3.95 -3.44 8.01
C LEU A 76 -3.68 -3.41 9.52
N THR A 77 -2.76 -4.24 10.01
CA THR A 77 -2.34 -4.24 11.42
C THR A 77 -1.73 -2.90 11.82
N VAL A 78 -0.89 -2.33 10.96
CA VAL A 78 -0.26 -1.02 11.20
C VAL A 78 -1.31 0.10 11.23
N GLN A 79 -2.30 0.07 10.33
CA GLN A 79 -3.41 1.02 10.38
C GLN A 79 -4.21 0.92 11.68
N GLN A 80 -4.45 -0.30 12.19
CA GLN A 80 -5.11 -0.49 13.48
C GLN A 80 -4.27 0.10 14.63
N ALA A 81 -2.95 -0.13 14.64
CA ALA A 81 -2.07 0.47 15.62
C ALA A 81 -2.06 2.01 15.56
N GLN A 82 -2.05 2.59 14.35
CA GLN A 82 -2.12 4.03 14.14
C GLN A 82 -3.44 4.62 14.66
N PHE A 83 -4.54 3.91 14.44
CA PHE A 83 -5.84 4.30 14.95
C PHE A 83 -5.90 4.29 16.48
N THR A 84 -5.44 3.21 17.11
CA THR A 84 -5.37 3.10 18.58
C THR A 84 -4.51 4.22 19.18
N LEU A 85 -3.30 4.43 18.65
CA LEU A 85 -2.40 5.48 19.13
C LEU A 85 -3.00 6.90 18.97
N THR A 86 -3.75 7.14 17.88
CA THR A 86 -4.44 8.42 17.67
C THR A 86 -5.54 8.64 18.70
N GLN A 87 -6.32 7.60 19.03
CA GLN A 87 -7.35 7.70 20.08
C GLN A 87 -6.74 7.90 21.47
N GLU A 88 -5.69 7.17 21.80
CA GLU A 88 -4.95 7.34 23.06
C GLU A 88 -4.40 8.75 23.18
N LEU A 89 -3.86 9.31 22.08
CA LEU A 89 -3.35 10.67 22.05
C LEU A 89 -4.47 11.70 22.26
N ALA A 90 -5.61 11.54 21.59
CA ALA A 90 -6.76 12.43 21.75
C ALA A 90 -7.29 12.41 23.20
N THR A 91 -7.40 11.23 23.79
CA THR A 91 -7.82 11.04 25.18
C THR A 91 -6.83 11.68 26.16
N ALA A 92 -5.52 11.42 25.97
CA ALA A 92 -4.48 12.00 26.81
C ALA A 92 -4.43 13.53 26.69
N GLN A 93 -4.65 14.07 25.49
CA GLN A 93 -4.71 15.51 25.25
C GLN A 93 -5.94 16.15 25.93
N ALA A 94 -7.12 15.54 25.79
CA ALA A 94 -8.34 16.04 26.43
C ALA A 94 -8.22 16.07 27.97
N GLU A 95 -7.62 15.03 28.55
CA GLU A 95 -7.36 14.99 29.99
C GLU A 95 -6.33 16.05 30.43
N LEU A 96 -5.29 16.28 29.63
CA LEU A 96 -4.33 17.35 29.85
C LEU A 96 -4.99 18.73 29.78
N ASP A 97 -5.84 18.97 28.78
CA ASP A 97 -6.55 20.23 28.58
C ASP A 97 -7.55 20.51 29.71
N ARG A 98 -8.31 19.49 30.14
CA ARG A 98 -9.23 19.57 31.28
C ARG A 98 -8.50 19.95 32.56
N ARG A 99 -7.35 19.33 32.83
CA ARG A 99 -6.53 19.66 34.01
C ARG A 99 -5.93 21.06 33.94
N ALA A 100 -5.50 21.49 32.75
CA ALA A 100 -5.01 22.85 32.55
C ALA A 100 -6.11 23.88 32.81
N ALA A 101 -7.34 23.60 32.36
CA ALA A 101 -8.52 24.41 32.66
C ALA A 101 -8.83 24.44 34.17
N ASP A 102 -8.90 23.28 34.83
CA ASP A 102 -9.12 23.19 36.29
C ASP A 102 -8.08 24.01 37.07
N ALA A 103 -6.80 23.91 36.71
CA ALA A 103 -5.72 24.66 37.34
C ALA A 103 -5.82 26.17 37.09
N TYR A 104 -6.23 26.59 35.89
CA TYR A 104 -6.43 27.99 35.54
C TYR A 104 -7.63 28.59 36.30
N GLU A 105 -8.75 27.86 36.37
CA GLU A 105 -9.98 28.28 37.05
C GLU A 105 -9.81 28.36 38.57
N LEU A 106 -9.11 27.39 39.18
CA LEU A 106 -8.75 27.44 40.60
C LEU A 106 -7.78 28.60 40.89
N GLY A 107 -6.92 28.92 39.93
CA GLY A 107 -5.92 29.98 40.04
C GLY A 107 -4.92 29.78 41.21
N PRO A 108 -3.90 30.64 41.34
CA PRO A 108 -2.96 30.58 42.47
C PRO A 108 -3.61 30.92 43.82
N GLY A 109 -4.85 31.43 43.82
CA GLY A 109 -5.59 31.85 45.00
C GLY A 109 -6.08 30.69 45.86
N VAL A 110 -6.39 29.52 45.29
CA VAL A 110 -6.94 28.38 46.06
C VAL A 110 -5.88 27.71 46.92
N SER A 111 -4.64 27.58 46.44
CA SER A 111 -3.52 27.10 47.25
C SER A 111 -3.17 28.09 48.37
N LEU A 112 -3.25 29.40 48.11
CA LEU A 112 -3.15 30.45 49.14
C LEU A 112 -4.32 30.41 50.14
N ALA A 113 -5.55 30.15 49.69
CA ALA A 113 -6.74 30.07 50.55
C ALA A 113 -6.76 28.80 51.41
N LEU A 114 -6.31 27.65 50.88
CA LEU A 114 -6.08 26.43 51.66
C LEU A 114 -4.97 26.61 52.69
N PHE A 115 -3.88 27.30 52.30
CA PHE A 115 -2.75 27.61 53.19
C PHE A 115 -3.17 28.56 54.33
N LEU A 116 -3.98 29.57 54.03
CA LEU A 116 -4.52 30.52 55.02
C LEU A 116 -5.70 29.94 55.83
N GLY A 117 -6.34 28.87 55.34
CA GLY A 117 -7.48 28.20 55.97
C GLY A 117 -7.14 26.97 56.83
N SER A 118 -5.90 26.45 56.79
CA SER A 118 -5.51 25.29 57.58
C SER A 118 -5.43 25.62 59.06
N GLN A 119 -6.25 24.95 59.89
CA GLN A 119 -6.34 25.23 61.33
C GLN A 119 -5.39 24.35 62.18
N SER A 120 -4.73 23.37 61.56
CA SER A 120 -3.79 22.47 62.25
C SER A 120 -2.57 22.08 61.39
N PRO A 121 -1.44 21.66 62.00
CA PRO A 121 -0.26 21.19 61.28
C PRO A 121 -0.51 19.96 60.38
N SER A 122 -1.47 19.10 60.73
CA SER A 122 -1.88 17.95 59.90
C SER A 122 -2.71 18.38 58.69
N ASP A 123 -3.57 19.39 58.85
CA ASP A 123 -4.33 19.96 57.72
C ASP A 123 -3.39 20.68 56.75
N PHE A 124 -2.36 21.33 57.28
CA PHE A 124 -1.30 21.96 56.49
C PHE A 124 -0.49 20.95 55.67
N ALA A 125 -0.10 19.82 56.27
CA ALA A 125 0.57 18.73 55.55
C ALA A 125 -0.33 18.12 54.46
N SER A 126 -1.61 17.94 54.76
CA SER A 126 -2.60 17.41 53.81
C SER A 126 -2.85 18.38 52.65
N ALA A 127 -2.92 19.68 52.94
CA ALA A 127 -3.05 20.74 51.92
C ALA A 127 -1.81 20.83 51.03
N GLN A 128 -0.60 20.65 51.60
CA GLN A 128 0.64 20.58 50.83
C GLN A 128 0.73 19.32 49.96
N VAL A 129 0.32 18.15 50.48
CA VAL A 129 0.27 16.90 49.70
C VAL A 129 -0.77 17.01 48.57
N TYR A 130 -1.94 17.61 48.85
CA TYR A 130 -2.97 17.86 47.84
C TYR A 130 -2.48 18.84 46.77
N ALA A 131 -1.86 19.96 47.15
CA ALA A 131 -1.31 20.92 46.20
C ALA A 131 -0.14 20.32 45.39
N ALA A 132 0.74 19.56 46.03
CA ALA A 132 1.81 18.84 45.35
C ALA A 132 1.26 17.80 44.37
N HIS A 133 0.22 17.04 44.73
CA HIS A 133 -0.44 16.12 43.80
C HIS A 133 -1.23 16.84 42.70
N ALA A 134 -1.88 17.96 42.99
CA ALA A 134 -2.60 18.73 41.97
C ALA A 134 -1.64 19.36 40.94
N LEU A 135 -0.43 19.75 41.37
CA LEU A 135 0.55 20.44 40.53
C LEU A 135 1.63 19.52 39.91
N ASN A 136 2.00 18.37 40.53
CA ASN A 136 2.97 17.41 39.95
C ASN A 136 2.39 16.55 38.83
N VAL A 137 1.06 16.43 38.72
CA VAL A 137 0.37 15.59 37.72
C VAL A 137 0.22 16.33 36.38
N GLY A 138 1.17 17.23 36.07
CA GLY A 138 1.34 17.79 34.73
C GLY A 138 2.46 17.10 33.96
N SER A 139 3.54 16.68 34.65
CA SER A 139 4.74 16.15 33.98
C SER A 139 4.54 14.75 33.40
N GLU A 140 3.79 13.87 34.08
CA GLU A 140 3.47 12.51 33.62
C GLU A 140 2.51 12.50 32.41
N GLN A 141 1.49 13.35 32.42
CA GLN A 141 0.51 13.50 31.34
C GLN A 141 1.15 14.14 30.11
N ILE A 142 1.98 15.17 30.31
CA ILE A 142 2.80 15.74 29.23
C ILE A 142 3.75 14.69 28.65
N ALA A 143 4.42 13.90 29.50
CA ALA A 143 5.29 12.81 29.04
C ALA A 143 4.50 11.76 28.24
N THR A 144 3.29 11.41 28.66
CA THR A 144 2.40 10.47 27.95
C THR A 144 2.04 11.00 26.55
N VAL A 145 1.59 12.26 26.44
CA VAL A 145 1.28 12.91 25.15
C VAL A 145 2.52 12.95 24.25
N GLN A 146 3.70 13.27 24.81
CA GLN A 146 4.95 13.30 24.07
C GLN A 146 5.34 11.91 23.56
N THR A 147 5.23 10.87 24.38
CA THR A 147 5.49 9.48 23.99
C THR A 147 4.55 9.02 22.88
N LEU A 148 3.24 9.29 22.99
CA LEU A 148 2.26 8.91 21.96
C LEU A 148 2.54 9.61 20.62
N ARG A 149 2.87 10.91 20.64
CA ARG A 149 3.29 11.64 19.43
C ARG A 149 4.57 11.08 18.82
N ALA A 150 5.54 10.71 19.65
CA ALA A 150 6.79 10.10 19.18
C ALA A 150 6.52 8.74 18.53
N SER A 151 5.66 7.91 19.13
CA SER A 151 5.23 6.61 18.59
C SER A 151 4.52 6.76 17.24
N LEU A 152 3.59 7.71 17.09
CA LEU A 152 2.94 8.00 15.81
C LEU A 152 3.93 8.47 14.74
N THR A 153 4.86 9.34 15.11
CA THR A 153 5.91 9.83 14.20
C THR A 153 6.81 8.68 13.74
N GLN A 154 7.22 7.81 14.67
CA GLN A 154 8.02 6.64 14.37
C GLN A 154 7.28 5.70 13.41
N LEU A 155 6.01 5.40 13.69
CA LEU A 155 5.18 4.56 12.83
C LEU A 155 5.06 5.12 11.41
N SER A 156 4.84 6.43 11.29
CA SER A 156 4.79 7.13 10.00
C SER A 156 6.11 7.02 9.22
N ASN A 157 7.25 7.17 9.90
CA ASN A 157 8.57 7.05 9.26
C ASN A 157 8.84 5.61 8.80
N ASP A 158 8.48 4.63 9.62
CA ASP A 158 8.65 3.22 9.30
C ASP A 158 7.79 2.81 8.09
N LEU A 159 6.57 3.33 8.00
CA LEU A 159 5.70 3.15 6.83
C LEU A 159 6.31 3.75 5.56
N ALA A 160 6.78 4.99 5.61
CA ALA A 160 7.41 5.64 4.47
C ALA A 160 8.68 4.89 4.00
N ALA A 161 9.47 4.38 4.94
CA ALA A 161 10.65 3.56 4.62
C ALA A 161 10.26 2.23 3.94
N ARG A 162 9.21 1.56 4.43
CA ARG A 162 8.67 0.33 3.82
C ARG A 162 8.12 0.56 2.43
N GLU A 163 7.37 1.64 2.22
CA GLU A 163 6.87 2.03 0.90
C GLU A 163 8.02 2.22 -0.09
N ALA A 164 9.04 3.00 0.28
CA ALA A 164 10.21 3.24 -0.57
C ALA A 164 10.98 1.95 -0.89
N ALA A 165 11.15 1.05 0.08
CA ALA A 165 11.84 -0.23 -0.11
C ALA A 165 11.09 -1.15 -1.10
N VAL A 166 9.76 -1.22 -0.99
CA VAL A 166 8.93 -2.01 -1.90
C VAL A 166 8.98 -1.44 -3.32
N GLN A 167 8.81 -0.12 -3.48
CA GLN A 167 8.91 0.54 -4.79
C GLN A 167 10.28 0.32 -5.44
N GLN A 168 11.36 0.42 -4.66
CA GLN A 168 12.72 0.15 -5.14
C GLN A 168 12.88 -1.30 -5.62
N THR A 169 12.29 -2.26 -4.90
CA THR A 169 12.35 -3.68 -5.27
C THR A 169 11.65 -3.94 -6.59
N VAL A 170 10.45 -3.38 -6.78
CA VAL A 170 9.71 -3.49 -8.04
C VAL A 170 10.47 -2.84 -9.20
N ALA A 171 11.05 -1.65 -9.00
CA ALA A 171 11.87 -0.98 -10.02
C ALA A 171 13.10 -1.82 -10.42
N ARG A 172 13.79 -2.46 -9.47
CA ARG A 172 14.91 -3.37 -9.76
C ARG A 172 14.47 -4.58 -10.59
N LEU A 173 13.32 -5.17 -10.29
CA LEU A 173 12.77 -6.31 -11.05
C LEU A 173 12.38 -5.91 -12.48
N GLN A 174 11.86 -4.70 -12.68
CA GLN A 174 11.56 -4.16 -14.01
C GLN A 174 12.83 -4.01 -14.85
N VAL A 175 13.91 -3.47 -14.27
CA VAL A 175 15.21 -3.35 -14.96
C VAL A 175 15.78 -4.73 -15.33
N LEU A 176 15.72 -5.70 -14.41
CA LEU A 176 16.17 -7.07 -14.68
C LEU A 176 15.36 -7.71 -15.81
N ALA A 177 14.03 -7.54 -15.80
CA ALA A 177 13.17 -8.08 -16.84
C ALA A 177 13.43 -7.46 -18.21
N ALA A 178 13.68 -6.14 -18.29
CA ALA A 178 14.08 -5.50 -19.54
C ALA A 178 15.41 -6.08 -20.08
N GLY A 179 16.37 -6.33 -19.19
CA GLY A 179 17.64 -6.98 -19.55
C GLY A 179 17.48 -8.41 -20.07
N VAL A 180 16.66 -9.23 -19.41
CA VAL A 180 16.37 -10.61 -19.85
C VAL A 180 15.60 -10.61 -21.16
N SER A 181 14.63 -9.70 -21.36
CA SER A 181 13.91 -9.57 -22.64
C SER A 181 14.85 -9.28 -23.80
N ALA A 182 15.82 -8.37 -23.63
CA ALA A 182 16.80 -8.06 -24.67
C ALA A 182 17.71 -9.27 -25.00
N GLN A 183 18.09 -10.06 -23.98
CA GLN A 183 18.86 -11.29 -24.19
C GLN A 183 18.04 -12.38 -24.88
N LEU A 184 16.74 -12.44 -24.60
CA LEU A 184 15.81 -13.36 -25.26
C LEU A 184 15.64 -13.02 -26.73
N ASP A 185 15.46 -11.74 -27.07
CA ASP A 185 15.37 -11.31 -28.47
C ASP A 185 16.68 -11.63 -29.25
N GLN A 186 17.85 -11.50 -28.60
CA GLN A 186 19.14 -11.90 -29.18
C GLN A 186 19.25 -13.42 -29.37
N ALA A 187 18.82 -14.22 -28.39
CA ALA A 187 18.86 -15.68 -28.46
C ALA A 187 17.90 -16.22 -29.54
N GLN A 188 16.73 -15.61 -29.68
CA GLN A 188 15.75 -15.92 -30.73
C GLN A 188 16.36 -15.70 -32.13
N ALA A 189 17.02 -14.56 -32.36
CA ALA A 189 17.66 -14.26 -33.64
C ALA A 189 18.77 -15.27 -34.00
N LEU A 190 19.55 -15.73 -33.01
CA LEU A 190 20.56 -16.78 -33.21
C LEU A 190 19.92 -18.13 -33.53
N ALA A 191 18.82 -18.47 -32.85
CA ALA A 191 18.09 -19.71 -33.08
C ALA A 191 17.45 -19.74 -34.48
N ASP A 192 16.83 -18.63 -34.90
CA ASP A 192 16.25 -18.48 -36.24
C ASP A 192 17.31 -18.62 -37.34
N ALA A 193 18.48 -17.98 -37.16
CA ALA A 193 19.61 -18.10 -38.08
C ALA A 193 20.17 -19.54 -38.15
N ALA A 194 20.10 -20.30 -37.05
CA ALA A 194 20.54 -21.69 -36.96
C ALA A 194 19.43 -22.72 -37.27
N GLY A 195 18.20 -22.29 -37.55
CA GLY A 195 17.05 -23.18 -37.81
C GLY A 195 16.58 -23.99 -36.59
N VAL A 196 16.80 -23.47 -35.37
CA VAL A 196 16.40 -24.09 -34.10
C VAL A 196 15.02 -23.57 -33.68
N LYS A 197 14.12 -24.46 -33.21
CA LYS A 197 12.79 -24.09 -32.71
C LYS A 197 12.83 -23.49 -31.30
N VAL A 198 11.99 -22.48 -31.06
CA VAL A 198 11.99 -21.63 -29.85
C VAL A 198 10.64 -21.53 -29.11
N ALA A 199 9.67 -22.40 -29.42
CA ALA A 199 8.29 -22.31 -28.90
C ALA A 199 8.18 -22.22 -27.35
N ASN A 200 9.06 -22.87 -26.59
CA ASN A 200 9.05 -22.78 -25.12
C ASN A 200 9.40 -21.36 -24.60
N LEU A 201 10.23 -20.61 -25.32
CA LEU A 201 10.64 -19.25 -24.93
C LEU A 201 9.54 -18.22 -25.16
N GLU A 202 8.75 -18.39 -26.22
CA GLU A 202 7.59 -17.52 -26.49
C GLU A 202 6.54 -17.64 -25.38
N GLN A 203 6.26 -18.87 -24.93
CA GLN A 203 5.38 -19.11 -23.79
C GLN A 203 5.93 -18.46 -22.51
N GLN A 204 7.23 -18.63 -22.24
CA GLN A 204 7.90 -18.04 -21.08
C GLN A 204 7.92 -16.52 -21.10
N LYS A 205 8.03 -15.90 -22.29
CA LYS A 205 7.92 -14.44 -22.46
C LYS A 205 6.53 -13.94 -22.08
N ALA A 206 5.48 -14.60 -22.57
CA ALA A 206 4.11 -14.26 -22.21
C ALA A 206 3.85 -14.42 -20.70
N GLU A 207 4.44 -15.46 -20.08
CA GLU A 207 4.33 -15.67 -18.64
C GLU A 207 5.07 -14.59 -17.82
N LEU A 208 6.24 -14.15 -18.27
CA LEU A 208 6.95 -13.02 -17.66
C LEU A 208 6.13 -11.73 -17.70
N GLU A 209 5.51 -11.42 -18.85
CA GLU A 209 4.63 -10.25 -18.99
C GLU A 209 3.42 -10.34 -18.04
N ALA A 210 2.82 -11.52 -17.90
CA ALA A 210 1.76 -11.76 -16.94
C ALA A 210 2.22 -11.58 -15.48
N GLN A 211 3.44 -12.04 -15.12
CA GLN A 211 4.00 -11.83 -13.78
C GLN A 211 4.28 -10.36 -13.50
N GLN A 212 4.75 -9.61 -14.48
CA GLN A 212 4.95 -8.16 -14.36
C GLN A 212 3.63 -7.42 -14.11
N ALA A 213 2.59 -7.74 -14.88
CA ALA A 213 1.26 -7.17 -14.70
C ALA A 213 0.67 -7.53 -13.31
N ALA A 214 0.82 -8.79 -12.89
CA ALA A 214 0.33 -9.25 -11.59
C ALA A 214 1.06 -8.57 -10.42
N LEU A 215 2.38 -8.39 -10.51
CA LEU A 215 3.15 -7.66 -9.50
C LEU A 215 2.76 -6.17 -9.46
N ALA A 216 2.57 -5.53 -10.62
CA ALA A 216 2.12 -4.14 -10.67
C ALA A 216 0.73 -3.96 -10.05
N ALA A 217 -0.21 -4.87 -10.32
CA ALA A 217 -1.53 -4.87 -9.69
C ALA A 217 -1.45 -5.08 -8.18
N SER A 218 -0.59 -6.01 -7.73
CA SER A 218 -0.37 -6.26 -6.30
C SER A 218 0.22 -5.01 -5.64
N LEU A 219 1.24 -4.38 -6.23
CA LEU A 219 1.85 -3.15 -5.72
C LEU A 219 0.81 -2.03 -5.60
N ALA A 220 -0.01 -1.85 -6.62
CA ALA A 220 -1.08 -0.85 -6.58
C ALA A 220 -2.05 -1.11 -5.42
N ASP A 221 -2.37 -2.37 -5.13
CA ASP A 221 -3.21 -2.73 -3.99
C ASP A 221 -2.52 -2.49 -2.64
N TYR A 222 -1.24 -2.87 -2.51
CA TYR A 222 -0.44 -2.56 -1.31
C TYR A 222 -0.34 -1.06 -1.03
N LEU A 223 0.02 -0.25 -2.04
CA LEU A 223 0.10 1.21 -1.90
C LEU A 223 -1.26 1.81 -1.58
N ARG A 224 -2.34 1.24 -2.11
CA ARG A 224 -3.69 1.66 -1.78
C ARG A 224 -4.06 1.30 -0.35
N ASN A 225 -3.67 0.14 0.16
CA ASN A 225 -3.91 -0.23 1.56
C ASN A 225 -2.95 0.49 2.53
N LEU A 226 -1.83 1.03 2.06
CA LEU A 226 -0.97 1.92 2.86
C LEU A 226 -1.50 3.35 2.92
N ASN A 227 -1.88 3.90 1.76
CA ASN A 227 -2.24 5.32 1.59
C ASN A 227 -3.74 5.60 1.60
N GLY A 228 -4.58 4.56 1.55
CA GLY A 228 -6.00 4.65 1.19
C GLY A 228 -6.97 4.47 2.34
N GLY A 229 -6.57 4.78 3.58
CA GLY A 229 -7.58 5.04 4.59
C GLY A 229 -8.47 6.23 4.22
N CYS A 230 -9.63 6.31 4.85
CA CYS A 230 -10.55 7.47 4.84
C CYS A 230 -9.89 8.71 5.50
N GLN A 231 -8.58 8.92 5.36
CA GLN A 231 -7.86 10.01 6.03
C GLN A 231 -8.09 11.37 5.32
N SER A 232 -8.55 11.36 4.06
CA SER A 232 -8.96 12.55 3.31
C SER A 232 -9.81 12.18 2.09
N GLY A 233 -10.50 13.17 1.51
CA GLY A 233 -11.28 13.03 0.26
C GLY A 233 -12.79 12.98 0.47
N PRO A 234 -13.59 12.83 -0.60
CA PRO A 234 -15.04 13.03 -0.53
C PRO A 234 -15.77 12.14 0.48
N VAL A 235 -15.37 10.86 0.61
CA VAL A 235 -15.96 9.93 1.59
C VAL A 235 -15.56 10.29 3.02
N HIS A 236 -14.32 10.71 3.25
CA HIS A 236 -13.90 11.23 4.55
C HIS A 236 -14.71 12.46 4.93
N ASP A 237 -14.90 13.39 4.00
CA ASP A 237 -15.64 14.62 4.25
C ASP A 237 -17.13 14.34 4.58
N LEU A 238 -17.73 13.33 3.94
CA LEU A 238 -19.05 12.81 4.31
C LEU A 238 -19.05 12.22 5.73
N ILE A 239 -18.04 11.42 6.09
CA ILE A 239 -17.92 10.85 7.44
C ILE A 239 -17.79 11.96 8.49
N VAL A 240 -16.97 12.98 8.24
CA VAL A 240 -16.82 14.14 9.12
C VAL A 240 -18.12 14.92 9.26
N ALA A 241 -18.92 14.99 8.19
CA ALA A 241 -20.19 15.72 8.20
C ALA A 241 -21.30 14.98 8.97
N ASP A 242 -21.39 13.65 8.81
CA ASP A 242 -22.53 12.88 9.31
C ASP A 242 -22.29 12.22 10.68
N PHE A 243 -21.03 11.94 11.05
CA PHE A 243 -20.71 11.37 12.36
C PHE A 243 -20.42 12.45 13.41
N PRO A 244 -20.83 12.25 14.67
CA PRO A 244 -20.37 13.06 15.80
C PRO A 244 -18.84 13.12 15.86
N ALA A 245 -18.28 14.26 16.26
CA ALA A 245 -16.83 14.51 16.22
C ALA A 245 -16.00 13.45 16.99
N ASP A 246 -16.54 12.90 18.08
CA ASP A 246 -15.94 11.83 18.88
C ASP A 246 -16.02 10.44 18.22
N GLN A 247 -16.87 10.28 17.19
CA GLN A 247 -17.05 9.05 16.43
C GLN A 247 -16.37 9.06 15.06
N VAL A 248 -16.00 10.24 14.53
CA VAL A 248 -15.36 10.39 13.21
C VAL A 248 -14.15 9.46 13.06
N SER A 249 -13.26 9.41 14.04
CA SER A 249 -12.07 8.56 13.94
C SER A 249 -12.44 7.08 13.80
N MET A 250 -13.41 6.59 14.57
CA MET A 250 -13.87 5.20 14.49
C MET A 250 -14.58 4.92 13.16
N ALA A 251 -15.42 5.86 12.70
CA ALA A 251 -16.09 5.75 11.41
C ALA A 251 -15.09 5.68 10.24
N VAL A 252 -14.06 6.53 10.25
CA VAL A 252 -12.93 6.49 9.31
C VAL A 252 -12.22 5.14 9.35
N PHE A 253 -11.96 4.60 10.55
CA PHE A 253 -11.32 3.29 10.72
C PHE A 253 -12.17 2.16 10.15
N VAL A 254 -13.46 2.10 10.49
CA VAL A 254 -14.38 1.07 9.99
C VAL A 254 -14.53 1.17 8.48
N ALA A 255 -14.83 2.35 7.92
CA ALA A 255 -14.95 2.53 6.47
C ALA A 255 -13.66 2.17 5.71
N THR A 256 -12.49 2.44 6.31
CA THR A 256 -11.20 2.02 5.77
C THR A 256 -11.07 0.50 5.75
N ARG A 257 -11.39 -0.16 6.86
CA ARG A 257 -11.28 -1.62 6.98
C ARG A 257 -12.26 -2.37 6.10
N GLU A 258 -13.50 -1.89 6.05
CA GLU A 258 -14.61 -2.54 5.37
C GLU A 258 -14.50 -2.41 3.85
N SER A 259 -14.27 -1.20 3.34
CA SER A 259 -14.31 -0.93 1.90
C SER A 259 -13.06 -0.23 1.35
N ASN A 260 -12.13 0.15 2.24
CA ASN A 260 -11.10 1.14 1.91
C ASN A 260 -11.73 2.41 1.32
N CYS A 261 -12.87 2.82 1.90
CA CYS A 261 -13.63 4.03 1.57
C CYS A 261 -14.13 4.08 0.12
N ARG A 262 -14.41 2.91 -0.47
CA ARG A 262 -14.91 2.80 -1.84
C ARG A 262 -16.43 2.67 -1.83
N PRO A 263 -17.16 3.64 -2.42
CA PRO A 263 -18.61 3.54 -2.51
C PRO A 263 -19.08 2.34 -3.32
N ASN A 264 -18.28 1.85 -4.28
CA ASN A 264 -18.61 0.69 -5.10
C ASN A 264 -18.03 -0.64 -4.57
N ALA A 265 -17.62 -0.71 -3.30
CA ALA A 265 -17.11 -1.95 -2.72
C ALA A 265 -18.23 -2.97 -2.58
N TYR A 266 -17.95 -4.19 -3.05
CA TYR A 266 -18.87 -5.32 -3.03
C TYR A 266 -18.15 -6.54 -2.46
N ASN A 267 -18.69 -7.11 -1.40
CA ASN A 267 -18.26 -8.39 -0.85
C ASN A 267 -19.32 -9.45 -1.19
N PRO A 268 -19.02 -10.41 -2.08
CA PRO A 268 -19.98 -11.43 -2.50
C PRO A 268 -20.28 -12.48 -1.43
N THR A 269 -19.62 -12.43 -0.27
CA THR A 269 -19.84 -13.41 0.80
C THR A 269 -21.24 -13.24 1.38
N GLU A 270 -22.07 -14.27 1.22
CA GLU A 270 -23.41 -14.28 1.79
C GLU A 270 -23.36 -14.55 3.30
N VAL A 271 -24.07 -13.72 4.05
CA VAL A 271 -24.28 -13.81 5.50
C VAL A 271 -25.78 -14.02 5.73
N PRO A 272 -26.26 -15.28 5.78
CA PRO A 272 -27.67 -15.55 6.02
C PRO A 272 -28.13 -15.05 7.41
N PRO A 273 -29.35 -14.47 7.53
CA PRO A 273 -30.35 -14.22 6.49
C PRO A 273 -30.23 -12.84 5.81
N TYR A 274 -29.15 -12.11 6.03
CA TYR A 274 -29.03 -10.68 5.74
C TYR A 274 -28.51 -10.35 4.34
N GLY A 275 -27.91 -11.31 3.63
CA GLY A 275 -27.39 -11.14 2.27
C GLY A 275 -25.89 -10.84 2.27
N HIS A 276 -25.43 -9.99 1.36
CA HIS A 276 -24.02 -9.71 1.10
C HIS A 276 -23.67 -8.25 1.43
N ALA A 277 -22.40 -7.87 1.47
CA ALA A 277 -21.97 -6.57 1.98
C ALA A 277 -21.68 -5.57 0.85
N GLU A 278 -22.23 -4.34 0.96
CA GLU A 278 -22.13 -3.31 -0.09
C GLU A 278 -21.79 -1.92 0.46
N GLY A 279 -21.10 -1.12 -0.35
CA GLY A 279 -20.85 0.29 -0.08
C GLY A 279 -19.72 0.59 0.91
N VAL A 280 -19.63 1.85 1.35
CA VAL A 280 -18.53 2.36 2.18
C VAL A 280 -18.39 1.59 3.51
N PHE A 281 -19.50 1.33 4.19
CA PHE A 281 -19.52 0.62 5.47
C PHE A 281 -19.90 -0.86 5.34
N GLN A 282 -19.88 -1.42 4.12
CA GLN A 282 -20.21 -2.82 3.84
C GLN A 282 -21.50 -3.27 4.56
N ILE A 283 -22.55 -2.47 4.45
CA ILE A 283 -23.84 -2.77 5.08
C ILE A 283 -24.48 -3.94 4.33
N LEU A 284 -25.01 -4.93 5.07
CA LEU A 284 -25.58 -6.13 4.47
C LEU A 284 -26.87 -5.82 3.71
N TYR A 285 -26.86 -6.07 2.41
CA TYR A 285 -27.99 -5.93 1.49
C TYR A 285 -28.47 -7.31 1.02
N PRO A 286 -29.80 -7.55 0.93
CA PRO A 286 -30.88 -6.61 1.22
C PRO A 286 -31.24 -6.45 2.71
N GLY A 287 -30.76 -7.33 3.59
CA GLY A 287 -31.32 -7.50 4.93
C GLY A 287 -31.20 -6.27 5.85
N ILE A 288 -29.99 -5.86 6.18
CA ILE A 288 -29.75 -4.74 7.10
C ILE A 288 -30.06 -3.42 6.40
N TRP A 289 -29.64 -3.25 5.15
CA TRP A 289 -29.89 -2.05 4.36
C TRP A 289 -31.39 -1.72 4.29
N ASN A 290 -32.23 -2.65 3.86
CA ASN A 290 -33.67 -2.39 3.71
C ASN A 290 -34.37 -2.15 5.05
N ALA A 291 -33.81 -2.65 6.16
CA ALA A 291 -34.36 -2.42 7.49
C ALA A 291 -34.02 -1.02 8.04
N TRP A 292 -32.88 -0.44 7.66
CA TRP A 292 -32.37 0.81 8.21
C TRP A 292 -32.48 2.01 7.28
N ALA A 293 -32.21 1.85 5.99
CA ALA A 293 -32.20 2.98 5.05
C ALA A 293 -33.50 3.80 5.09
N PRO A 294 -34.72 3.20 5.09
CA PRO A 294 -35.96 3.97 5.24
C PRO A 294 -36.09 4.69 6.59
N LYS A 295 -35.60 4.09 7.69
CA LYS A 295 -35.65 4.71 9.03
C LYS A 295 -34.74 5.92 9.14
N CYS A 296 -33.64 5.90 8.39
CA CYS A 296 -32.64 6.97 8.34
C CYS A 296 -32.93 8.00 7.23
N GLY A 297 -34.08 7.92 6.54
CA GLY A 297 -34.46 8.88 5.50
C GLY A 297 -33.94 8.58 4.09
N HIS A 298 -33.27 7.45 3.89
CA HIS A 298 -32.64 7.00 2.64
C HIS A 298 -33.38 5.82 2.00
N GLY A 299 -34.70 5.75 2.20
CA GLY A 299 -35.53 4.67 1.68
C GLY A 299 -35.60 4.71 0.15
N GLY A 300 -35.05 3.67 -0.50
CA GLY A 300 -35.01 3.58 -1.97
C GLY A 300 -33.67 4.02 -2.58
N ASP A 301 -32.75 4.52 -1.77
CA ASP A 301 -31.39 4.84 -2.20
C ASP A 301 -30.56 3.56 -2.41
N ASP A 302 -29.56 3.67 -3.28
CA ASP A 302 -28.62 2.58 -3.60
C ASP A 302 -27.54 2.47 -2.50
N PRO A 303 -27.25 1.28 -1.95
CA PRO A 303 -26.16 1.08 -1.00
C PRO A 303 -24.77 1.49 -1.52
N TYR A 304 -24.58 1.60 -2.84
CA TYR A 304 -23.36 2.12 -3.46
C TYR A 304 -23.30 3.66 -3.53
N ASP A 305 -24.39 4.37 -3.23
CA ASP A 305 -24.36 5.82 -3.05
C ASP A 305 -23.61 6.14 -1.75
N ALA A 306 -22.46 6.82 -1.88
CA ALA A 306 -21.60 7.12 -0.75
C ALA A 306 -22.31 7.96 0.32
N THR A 307 -23.12 8.93 -0.09
CA THR A 307 -23.83 9.82 0.83
C THR A 307 -24.88 9.05 1.60
N ALA A 308 -25.72 8.25 0.91
CA ALA A 308 -26.71 7.43 1.58
C ALA A 308 -26.07 6.39 2.50
N ASN A 309 -25.00 5.71 2.04
CA ASN A 309 -24.35 4.66 2.82
C ASN A 309 -23.71 5.20 4.11
N VAL A 310 -23.02 6.34 4.03
CA VAL A 310 -22.42 7.01 5.19
C VAL A 310 -23.49 7.51 6.16
N ALA A 311 -24.54 8.15 5.67
CA ALA A 311 -25.63 8.67 6.51
C ALA A 311 -26.41 7.55 7.22
N VAL A 312 -26.69 6.44 6.53
CA VAL A 312 -27.33 5.25 7.13
C VAL A 312 -26.41 4.64 8.19
N ALA A 313 -25.10 4.54 7.95
CA ALA A 313 -24.15 4.05 8.94
C ALA A 313 -24.09 4.95 10.19
N ALA A 314 -24.06 6.28 10.02
CA ALA A 314 -24.10 7.23 11.12
C ALA A 314 -25.38 7.12 11.96
N CYS A 315 -26.53 6.98 11.28
CA CYS A 315 -27.83 6.76 11.90
C CYS A 315 -27.89 5.44 12.69
N MET A 316 -27.39 4.34 12.12
CA MET A 316 -27.28 3.05 12.79
C MET A 316 -26.38 3.13 14.03
N GLN A 317 -25.22 3.79 13.90
CA GLN A 317 -24.28 3.99 14.99
C GLN A 317 -24.90 4.81 16.13
N ALA A 318 -25.64 5.87 15.81
CA ALA A 318 -26.31 6.69 16.82
C ALA A 318 -27.41 5.92 17.58
N ALA A 319 -28.06 4.95 16.91
CA ALA A 319 -29.12 4.15 17.51
C ALA A 319 -28.59 2.98 18.34
N ASP A 320 -27.65 2.20 17.78
CA ASP A 320 -27.24 0.90 18.33
C ASP A 320 -25.76 0.86 18.75
N GLY A 321 -25.00 1.93 18.51
CA GLY A 321 -23.55 1.97 18.71
C GLY A 321 -22.79 1.16 17.66
N TRP A 322 -21.47 1.07 17.84
CA TRP A 322 -20.65 0.16 17.04
C TRP A 322 -20.80 -1.27 17.54
N ALA A 323 -20.98 -2.22 16.63
CA ALA A 323 -20.80 -3.63 16.94
C ALA A 323 -19.38 -3.88 17.50
N PRO A 324 -19.15 -4.93 18.31
CA PRO A 324 -17.81 -5.25 18.81
C PRO A 324 -16.89 -5.63 17.65
N TRP A 325 -16.11 -4.67 17.16
CA TRP A 325 -15.12 -4.82 16.10
C TRP A 325 -13.80 -5.43 16.61
N GLY A 326 -13.87 -6.52 17.38
CA GLY A 326 -12.71 -7.29 17.85
C GLY A 326 -11.50 -6.43 18.22
N LEU A 327 -11.67 -5.54 19.20
CA LEU A 327 -10.58 -4.85 19.89
C LEU A 327 -9.92 -5.81 20.88
#